data_AF-A0A452Z726-F1
#
_entry.id   AF-A0A452Z726-F1
#
_cell.length_a   1.000
_cell.length_b   1.000
_cell.length_c   1.000
_cell.angle_alpha   90.00
_cell.angle_beta   90.00
_cell.angle_gamma   90.00
#
_symmetry.space_group_name_H-M   'P 1'
#
loop_
_entity.id
_entity.type
_entity.pdbx_description
1 polymer ?
#
loop_
_entity_poly.entity_id
_entity_poly.type
_entity_poly.pdbx_seq_one_letter_code
_entity_poly.pdbx_strand_id
1 'polypeptide(L)'
;MADVWSCGVTLYVMLVGAYPFEDPDDPKNIKKIIQRIAAVDYTIPDNILISADCRQLISLIFVSNPTKRITMKEIKSHPWFLKNLPRELTEEAQADYYERSSSVPSFSKQTTQEIMEIVQDARKKPRSSTSGYGYADELSDDEEKNAKVSVPEQNDEEDECDKKVREVLESGELDMSALHI
;
A
#
# COMPACT_ATOMS: atom_id res chain seq x y z
N MET A 1 12.46 4.90 6.09
CA MET A 1 13.72 4.90 5.30
C MET A 1 13.69 4.01 4.07
N ALA A 2 12.77 3.05 3.99
CA ALA A 2 12.53 2.27 2.77
C ALA A 2 11.97 3.15 1.63
N ASP A 3 11.13 4.14 1.93
CA ASP A 3 10.52 5.00 0.89
C ASP A 3 11.55 5.77 0.07
N VAL A 4 12.61 6.28 0.71
CA VAL A 4 13.72 6.96 0.01
C VAL A 4 14.37 6.03 -1.01
N TRP A 5 14.52 4.75 -0.68
CA TRP A 5 15.04 3.75 -1.61
C TRP A 5 14.10 3.57 -2.81
N SER A 6 12.80 3.39 -2.55
CA SER A 6 11.79 3.27 -3.60
C SER A 6 11.76 4.50 -4.51
N CYS A 7 11.84 5.71 -3.95
CA CYS A 7 11.97 6.95 -4.73
C CYS A 7 13.23 6.94 -5.59
N GLY A 8 14.36 6.43 -5.09
CA GLY A 8 15.58 6.24 -5.85
C GLY A 8 15.43 5.28 -7.02
N VAL A 9 14.74 4.15 -6.82
CA VAL A 9 14.42 3.20 -7.89
C VAL A 9 13.56 3.87 -8.97
N THR A 10 12.49 4.57 -8.57
CA THR A 10 11.64 5.31 -9.53
C THR A 10 12.44 6.37 -10.29
N LEU A 11 13.29 7.14 -9.59
CA LEU A 11 14.16 8.14 -10.20
C LEU A 11 15.11 7.51 -11.23
N TYR A 12 15.74 6.41 -10.86
CA TYR A 12 16.64 5.67 -11.75
C TYR A 12 15.89 5.20 -13.02
N VAL A 13 14.71 4.60 -12.87
CA VAL A 13 13.89 4.14 -13.99
C VAL A 13 13.48 5.30 -14.91
N MET A 14 13.14 6.47 -14.35
CA MET A 14 12.80 7.65 -15.15
C MET A 14 13.99 8.18 -15.97
N LEU A 15 15.22 7.99 -15.49
CA LEU A 15 16.44 8.46 -16.16
C LEU A 15 17.01 7.44 -17.15
N VAL A 16 16.95 6.15 -16.79
CA VAL A 16 17.62 5.06 -17.50
C VAL A 16 16.67 4.23 -18.36
N GLY A 17 15.38 4.18 -18.00
CA GLY A 17 14.38 3.35 -18.68
C GLY A 17 14.43 1.86 -18.31
N ALA A 18 15.27 1.47 -17.35
CA ALA A 18 15.41 0.11 -16.85
C ALA A 18 15.57 0.10 -15.32
N TYR A 19 15.32 -1.04 -14.67
CA TYR A 19 15.49 -1.17 -13.23
C TYR A 19 16.98 -1.28 -12.84
N PRO A 20 17.41 -0.66 -11.72
CA PRO A 20 18.83 -0.57 -11.35
C PRO A 20 19.49 -1.91 -11.01
N PHE A 21 18.72 -2.88 -10.50
CA PHE A 21 19.24 -4.16 -10.00
C PHE A 21 18.79 -5.36 -10.86
N GLU A 22 18.15 -5.10 -11.99
CA GLU A 22 17.72 -6.13 -12.93
C GLU A 22 18.89 -6.58 -13.79
N ASP A 23 18.98 -7.88 -14.06
CA ASP A 23 19.94 -8.44 -15.00
C ASP A 23 19.40 -8.26 -16.42
N PRO A 24 20.09 -7.50 -17.31
CA PRO A 24 19.64 -7.30 -18.68
C PRO A 24 19.48 -8.60 -19.48
N ASP A 25 20.27 -9.63 -19.15
CA ASP A 25 20.25 -10.91 -19.84
C ASP A 25 19.21 -11.88 -19.26
N ASP A 26 18.81 -11.70 -18.00
CA ASP A 26 17.91 -12.60 -17.27
C ASP A 26 17.00 -11.84 -16.27
N PRO A 27 16.06 -11.02 -16.78
CA PRO A 27 15.28 -10.10 -15.96
C PRO A 27 14.29 -10.78 -15.01
N LYS A 28 13.98 -12.07 -15.23
CA LYS A 28 13.06 -12.84 -14.37
C LYS A 28 13.78 -13.53 -13.20
N ASN A 29 15.10 -13.38 -13.10
CA ASN A 29 15.89 -14.03 -12.07
C ASN A 29 15.87 -13.26 -10.75
N ILE A 30 14.80 -13.49 -9.98
CA ILE A 30 14.58 -12.82 -8.69
C ILE A 30 15.75 -13.03 -7.73
N LYS A 31 16.41 -14.20 -7.77
CA LYS A 31 17.56 -14.50 -6.90
C LYS A 31 18.74 -13.57 -7.21
N LYS A 32 19.07 -13.36 -8.49
CA LYS A 32 20.11 -12.40 -8.90
C LYS A 32 19.74 -10.98 -8.53
N ILE A 33 18.48 -10.58 -8.73
CA ILE A 33 17.99 -9.24 -8.38
C ILE A 33 18.19 -8.98 -6.87
N ILE A 34 17.79 -9.92 -6.01
CA ILE A 34 17.98 -9.80 -4.55
C ILE A 34 19.47 -9.70 -4.19
N GLN A 35 20.33 -10.48 -4.83
CA GLN A 35 21.78 -10.41 -4.61
C GLN A 35 22.35 -9.03 -4.98
N ARG A 36 21.92 -8.46 -6.12
CA ARG A 36 22.34 -7.14 -6.57
C ARG A 36 21.81 -6.03 -5.67
N ILE A 37 20.57 -6.12 -5.19
CA ILE A 37 20.01 -5.20 -4.19
C ILE A 37 20.85 -5.23 -2.91
N ALA A 38 21.16 -6.42 -2.39
CA ALA A 38 21.95 -6.58 -1.16
C ALA A 38 23.39 -6.05 -1.31
N ALA A 39 23.98 -6.22 -2.49
CA ALA A 39 25.30 -5.71 -2.83
C ALA A 39 25.30 -4.22 -3.24
N VAL A 40 24.12 -3.63 -3.46
CA VAL A 40 23.95 -2.30 -4.05
C VAL A 40 24.66 -2.19 -5.42
N ASP A 41 24.51 -3.24 -6.21
CA ASP A 41 25.16 -3.38 -7.52
C ASP A 41 24.24 -2.86 -8.64
N TYR A 42 24.41 -1.57 -8.96
CA TYR A 42 23.76 -0.90 -10.08
C TYR A 42 24.81 -0.11 -10.87
N THR A 43 24.56 0.11 -12.16
CA THR A 43 25.45 0.87 -13.04
C THR A 43 24.63 1.76 -13.96
N ILE A 44 24.99 3.03 -14.04
CA ILE A 44 24.38 3.96 -15.00
C ILE A 44 25.14 3.80 -16.33
N PRO A 45 24.48 3.39 -17.44
CA PRO A 45 25.14 3.24 -18.73
C PRO A 45 25.78 4.53 -19.26
N ASP A 46 26.97 4.42 -19.86
CA ASP A 46 27.76 5.58 -20.36
C ASP A 46 27.06 6.35 -21.49
N ASN A 47 26.16 5.70 -22.23
CA ASN A 47 25.37 6.33 -23.28
C ASN A 47 24.29 7.28 -22.73
N ILE A 48 24.06 7.31 -21.41
CA ILE A 48 23.05 8.14 -20.76
C ILE A 48 23.71 9.34 -20.09
N LEU A 49 23.45 10.52 -20.64
CA LEU A 49 24.00 11.78 -20.14
C LEU A 49 23.19 12.31 -18.96
N ILE A 50 23.59 11.94 -17.75
CA ILE A 50 23.06 12.49 -16.51
C ILE A 50 24.01 13.57 -15.97
N SER A 51 23.51 14.58 -15.24
CA SER A 51 24.38 15.55 -14.55
C SER A 51 25.15 14.91 -13.38
N ALA A 52 26.30 15.49 -12.99
CA ALA A 52 27.09 15.02 -11.86
C ALA A 52 26.29 15.02 -10.54
N ASP A 53 25.56 16.11 -10.26
CA ASP A 53 24.72 16.23 -9.05
C ASP A 53 23.67 15.12 -8.98
N CYS A 54 23.08 14.73 -10.11
CA CYS A 54 22.12 13.63 -10.14
C CYS A 54 22.76 12.29 -9.79
N ARG A 55 23.94 11.99 -10.38
CA ARG A 55 24.69 10.77 -10.06
C ARG A 55 25.07 10.74 -8.58
N GLN A 56 25.48 11.87 -8.03
CA GLN A 56 25.74 12.01 -6.60
C GLN A 56 24.48 11.70 -5.79
N LEU A 57 23.32 12.30 -6.13
CA LEU A 57 22.06 12.05 -5.42
C LEU A 57 21.69 10.56 -5.43
N ILE A 58 21.76 9.89 -6.59
CA ILE A 58 21.47 8.45 -6.71
C ILE A 58 22.42 7.64 -5.83
N SER A 59 23.71 7.97 -5.80
CA SER A 59 24.70 7.28 -4.96
C SER A 59 24.44 7.43 -3.45
N LEU A 60 23.84 8.56 -3.04
CA LEU A 60 23.47 8.81 -1.65
C LEU A 60 22.15 8.13 -1.25
N ILE A 61 21.28 7.85 -2.22
CA ILE A 61 20.04 7.09 -2.02
C ILE A 61 20.32 5.59 -1.94
N PHE A 62 21.10 5.05 -2.89
CA PHE A 62 21.48 3.65 -2.91
C PHE A 62 22.66 3.40 -1.98
N VAL A 63 22.36 3.44 -0.68
CA VAL A 63 23.26 3.07 0.42
C VAL A 63 22.63 1.92 1.21
N SER A 64 23.39 0.84 1.40
CA SER A 64 22.94 -0.37 2.08
C SER A 64 22.54 -0.10 3.54
N ASN A 65 23.35 0.68 4.26
CA ASN A 65 23.06 1.06 5.63
C ASN A 65 21.98 2.17 5.67
N PRO A 66 20.77 1.90 6.22
CA PRO A 66 19.67 2.85 6.21
C PRO A 66 19.94 4.09 7.08
N THR A 67 20.82 4.03 8.09
CA THR A 67 21.16 5.19 8.92
C THR A 67 22.15 6.13 8.26
N LYS A 68 22.90 5.65 7.25
CA LYS A 68 23.81 6.44 6.43
C LYS A 68 23.18 6.92 5.13
N ARG A 69 22.00 6.40 4.78
CA ARG A 69 21.25 6.78 3.59
C ARG A 69 20.76 8.20 3.73
N ILE A 70 20.82 8.97 2.65
CA ILE A 70 20.28 10.33 2.61
C ILE A 70 18.81 10.36 3.06
N THR A 71 18.46 11.35 3.86
CA THR A 71 17.10 11.57 4.34
C THR A 71 16.30 12.42 3.35
N MET A 72 14.97 12.37 3.46
CA MET A 72 14.10 13.19 2.60
C MET A 72 14.39 14.70 2.73
N LYS A 73 14.74 15.16 3.94
CA LYS A 73 15.12 16.56 4.18
C LYS A 73 16.39 16.96 3.42
N GLU A 74 17.39 16.08 3.43
CA GLU A 74 18.64 16.30 2.70
C GLU A 74 18.42 16.24 1.18
N ILE A 75 17.54 15.35 0.69
CA ILE A 75 17.12 15.32 -0.72
C ILE A 75 16.49 16.64 -1.13
N LYS A 76 15.54 17.16 -0.34
CA LYS A 76 14.88 18.45 -0.62
C LYS A 76 15.86 19.62 -0.67
N SER A 77 16.99 19.52 0.04
CA SER A 77 18.06 20.51 0.05
C SER A 77 19.15 20.25 -1.01
N HIS A 78 19.07 19.14 -1.77
CA HIS A 78 20.12 18.73 -2.69
C HIS A 78 20.13 19.62 -3.95
N PRO A 79 21.29 20.05 -4.46
CA PRO A 79 21.38 20.95 -5.62
C PRO A 79 20.62 20.45 -6.85
N TRP A 80 20.68 19.13 -7.11
CA TRP A 80 19.92 18.53 -8.20
C TRP A 80 18.40 18.66 -8.05
N PHE A 81 17.88 18.52 -6.83
CA PHE A 81 16.44 18.61 -6.55
C PHE A 81 15.93 20.05 -6.64
N LEU A 82 16.73 21.01 -6.18
CA LEU A 82 16.39 22.43 -6.20
C LEU A 82 16.45 23.04 -7.61
N LYS A 83 17.17 22.40 -8.54
CA LYS A 83 17.35 22.92 -9.90
C LYS A 83 16.02 22.88 -10.66
N ASN A 84 15.52 24.05 -11.03
CA ASN A 84 14.24 24.24 -11.72
C ASN A 84 13.03 23.72 -10.92
N LEU A 85 13.12 23.69 -9.58
CA LEU A 85 11.98 23.31 -8.73
C LEU A 85 10.86 24.37 -8.88
N PRO A 86 9.64 23.97 -9.28
CA PRO A 86 8.49 24.88 -9.34
C PRO A 86 8.26 25.54 -7.98
N ARG A 87 7.89 26.83 -7.99
CA ARG A 87 7.73 27.63 -6.78
C ARG A 87 6.71 27.00 -5.82
N GLU A 88 5.67 26.38 -6.35
CA GLU A 88 4.59 25.72 -5.61
C GLU A 88 5.09 24.51 -4.80
N LEU A 89 6.23 23.93 -5.19
CA LEU A 89 6.83 22.78 -4.53
C LEU A 89 7.97 23.16 -3.58
N THR A 90 8.26 24.45 -3.42
CA THR A 90 9.24 24.95 -2.45
C THR A 90 8.76 24.73 -1.02
N GLU A 91 9.70 24.64 -0.07
CA GLU A 91 9.34 24.44 1.33
C GLU A 91 8.51 25.61 1.87
N GLU A 92 8.78 26.83 1.41
CA GLU A 92 8.02 28.03 1.79
C GLU A 92 6.56 27.94 1.31
N ALA A 93 6.33 27.58 0.04
CA ALA A 93 4.98 27.44 -0.49
C ALA A 93 4.21 26.27 0.14
N GLN A 94 4.90 25.18 0.48
CA GLN A 94 4.31 24.05 1.21
C GLN A 94 3.97 24.43 2.65
N ALA A 95 4.81 25.20 3.34
CA ALA A 95 4.55 25.65 4.70
C ALA A 95 3.28 26.52 4.76
N ASP A 96 3.14 27.46 3.81
CA ASP A 96 1.91 28.26 3.68
C ASP A 96 0.67 27.39 3.46
N TYR A 97 0.80 26.29 2.70
CA TYR A 97 -0.30 25.34 2.47
C TYR A 97 -0.71 24.58 3.73
N TYR A 98 0.25 24.08 4.51
CA TYR A 98 -0.03 23.34 5.75
C TYR A 98 -0.49 24.24 6.90
N GLU A 99 0.04 25.46 7.00
CA GLU A 99 -0.41 26.46 7.98
C GLU A 99 -1.82 26.95 7.64
N ARG A 100 -2.11 27.14 6.34
CA ARG A 100 -3.46 27.38 5.83
C ARG A 100 -4.39 26.19 6.13
N SER A 101 -3.94 24.95 6.00
CA SER A 101 -4.71 23.75 6.35
C SER A 101 -5.09 23.65 7.84
N SER A 102 -4.40 24.34 8.75
CA SER A 102 -4.82 24.42 10.15
C SER A 102 -6.04 25.34 10.34
N SER A 103 -6.33 26.19 9.35
CA SER A 103 -7.46 27.14 9.32
C SER A 103 -8.46 26.91 8.17
N VAL A 104 -8.12 26.06 7.20
CA VAL A 104 -8.95 25.71 6.03
C VAL A 104 -9.50 24.29 6.22
N PRO A 105 -10.77 24.03 5.88
CA PRO A 105 -11.38 22.71 6.04
C PRO A 105 -10.51 21.66 5.34
N SER A 106 -10.51 20.44 5.90
CA SER A 106 -9.91 19.23 5.35
C SER A 106 -9.91 19.22 3.80
N PHE A 107 -8.90 18.59 3.20
CA PHE A 107 -8.87 18.29 1.74
C PHE A 107 -10.20 17.75 1.20
N SER A 108 -10.99 17.15 2.08
CA SER A 108 -12.37 16.77 1.82
C SER A 108 -13.35 17.88 2.20
N LYS A 109 -14.28 18.18 1.29
CA LYS A 109 -15.51 18.94 1.62
C LYS A 109 -16.30 18.30 2.77
N GLN A 110 -16.05 17.01 3.02
CA GLN A 110 -16.71 16.24 4.05
C GLN A 110 -15.96 16.33 5.38
N THR A 111 -16.69 16.64 6.44
CA THR A 111 -16.18 16.66 7.80
C THR A 111 -15.88 15.26 8.32
N THR A 112 -15.04 15.15 9.35
CA THR A 112 -14.73 13.85 9.98
C THR A 112 -15.98 13.20 10.57
N GLN A 113 -16.94 14.00 11.04
CA GLN A 113 -18.23 13.54 11.55
C GLN A 113 -19.07 12.90 10.43
N GLU A 114 -19.24 13.60 9.30
CA GLU A 114 -19.97 13.06 8.14
C GLU A 114 -19.32 11.78 7.59
N ILE A 115 -17.99 11.68 7.59
CA ILE A 115 -17.29 10.44 7.19
C ILE A 115 -17.64 9.30 8.13
N MET A 116 -17.60 9.54 9.45
CA MET A 116 -17.94 8.53 10.44
C MET A 116 -19.41 8.10 10.37
N GLU A 117 -20.33 9.03 10.08
CA GLU A 117 -21.75 8.71 9.90
C GLU A 117 -21.98 7.75 8.74
N ILE A 118 -21.36 7.99 7.58
CA ILE A 118 -21.45 7.08 6.43
C ILE A 118 -20.89 5.70 6.77
N VAL A 119 -19.76 5.63 7.48
CA VAL A 119 -19.16 4.35 7.90
C VAL A 119 -20.07 3.59 8.87
N GLN A 120 -20.73 4.28 9.80
CA GLN A 120 -21.68 3.67 10.73
C GLN A 120 -22.95 3.19 10.02
N ASP A 121 -23.45 3.94 9.05
CA ASP A 121 -24.63 3.54 8.29
C ASP A 121 -24.35 2.32 7.41
N ALA A 122 -23.20 2.30 6.73
CA ALA A 122 -22.75 1.16 5.93
C ALA A 122 -22.55 -0.14 6.74
N ARG A 123 -22.36 -0.04 8.06
CA ARG A 123 -22.26 -1.19 8.97
C ARG A 123 -23.62 -1.79 9.35
N LYS A 124 -24.72 -1.07 9.19
CA LYS A 124 -26.06 -1.60 9.48
C LYS A 124 -26.49 -2.53 8.35
N LYS A 125 -26.77 -3.80 8.66
CA LYS A 125 -27.34 -4.73 7.66
C LYS A 125 -28.65 -4.14 7.11
N PRO A 126 -28.92 -4.25 5.80
CA PRO A 126 -30.20 -3.84 5.27
C PRO A 126 -31.31 -4.59 6.00
N ARG A 127 -32.36 -3.87 6.40
CA ARG A 127 -33.56 -4.50 6.97
C ARG A 127 -34.05 -5.53 5.95
N SER A 128 -34.09 -6.80 6.35
CA SER A 128 -34.78 -7.84 5.59
C SER A 128 -36.15 -7.28 5.22
N SER A 129 -36.39 -7.15 3.92
CA SER A 129 -37.68 -6.71 3.42
C SER A 129 -38.67 -7.84 3.65
N THR A 130 -39.27 -7.87 4.84
CA THR A 130 -40.50 -8.63 5.06
C THR A 130 -41.60 -7.98 4.23
N SER A 131 -41.74 -8.43 3.00
CA SER A 131 -42.92 -8.24 2.14
C SER A 131 -42.93 -9.46 1.22
N GLY A 132 -43.72 -10.50 1.49
CA GLY A 132 -45.18 -10.39 1.60
C GLY A 132 -45.81 -10.67 0.23
N TYR A 133 -45.51 -11.83 -0.35
CA TYR A 133 -46.33 -12.44 -1.40
C TYR A 133 -46.60 -13.88 -0.98
N GLY A 134 -47.80 -14.08 -0.46
CA GLY A 134 -48.30 -15.39 -0.05
C GLY A 134 -48.66 -16.24 -1.25
N TYR A 135 -48.20 -17.48 -1.24
CA TYR A 135 -48.97 -18.62 -1.70
C TYR A 135 -49.05 -19.57 -0.51
N ALA A 136 -50.20 -19.52 0.18
CA ALA A 136 -50.57 -20.57 1.09
C ALA A 136 -50.99 -21.78 0.26
N ASP A 137 -50.28 -22.90 0.42
CA ASP A 137 -50.95 -24.19 0.39
C ASP A 137 -50.35 -25.02 1.51
N GLU A 138 -51.22 -25.32 2.47
CA GLU A 138 -50.93 -26.08 3.67
C GLU A 138 -50.72 -27.54 3.28
N LEU A 139 -49.56 -28.12 3.60
CA LEU A 139 -49.50 -29.55 3.89
C LEU A 139 -48.65 -29.74 5.15
N SER A 140 -49.35 -30.34 6.10
CA SER A 140 -49.03 -30.66 7.49
C SER A 140 -47.82 -31.59 7.66
N ASP A 141 -47.30 -31.54 8.89
CA ASP A 141 -46.37 -32.47 9.54
C ASP A 141 -46.40 -33.91 9.01
N ASP A 142 -45.22 -34.50 8.79
CA ASP A 142 -44.75 -35.69 9.49
C ASP A 142 -43.35 -36.13 9.03
N GLU A 143 -42.51 -36.41 10.02
CA GLU A 143 -41.39 -37.37 10.09
C GLU A 143 -40.39 -37.57 8.92
N GLU A 144 -39.13 -37.28 9.26
CA GLU A 144 -37.95 -38.15 9.11
C GLU A 144 -37.97 -39.25 8.02
N LYS A 145 -37.18 -39.08 6.95
CA LYS A 145 -36.33 -40.14 6.38
C LYS A 145 -35.33 -39.64 5.33
N ASN A 146 -34.06 -39.78 5.70
CA ASN A 146 -32.85 -40.00 4.91
C ASN A 146 -33.05 -40.28 3.40
N ALA A 147 -32.62 -39.35 2.54
CA ALA A 147 -32.25 -39.63 1.16
C ALA A 147 -30.97 -38.85 0.81
N LYS A 148 -29.86 -39.60 0.76
CA LYS A 148 -28.55 -39.16 0.31
C LYS A 148 -28.63 -38.56 -1.09
N VAL A 149 -28.19 -37.31 -1.26
CA VAL A 149 -27.72 -36.80 -2.55
C VAL A 149 -26.35 -36.19 -2.30
N SER A 150 -25.34 -36.91 -2.77
CA SER A 150 -23.93 -36.53 -2.79
C SER A 150 -23.72 -35.31 -3.69
N VAL A 151 -23.34 -34.19 -3.09
CA VAL A 151 -22.76 -33.03 -3.79
C VAL A 151 -21.24 -33.12 -3.56
N PRO A 152 -20.40 -32.98 -4.60
CA PRO A 152 -18.95 -33.12 -4.46
C PRO A 152 -18.37 -32.08 -3.50
N GLU A 153 -17.57 -32.54 -2.53
CA GLU A 153 -16.73 -31.69 -1.68
C GLU A 153 -15.79 -30.86 -2.56
N GLN A 154 -16.00 -29.55 -2.61
CA GLN A 154 -14.92 -28.60 -2.81
C GLN A 154 -14.40 -28.27 -1.42
N ASN A 155 -13.19 -28.77 -1.12
CA ASN A 155 -12.43 -28.35 0.05
C ASN A 155 -12.04 -26.89 -0.15
N ASP A 156 -12.89 -25.98 0.31
CA ASP A 156 -12.46 -24.63 0.62
C ASP A 156 -11.62 -24.75 1.89
N GLU A 157 -10.31 -24.85 1.73
CA GLU A 157 -9.37 -24.59 2.82
C GLU A 157 -9.67 -23.16 3.28
N GLU A 158 -10.42 -23.01 4.39
CA GLU A 158 -10.56 -21.72 5.06
C GLU A 158 -9.15 -21.26 5.44
N ASP A 159 -8.63 -20.29 4.70
CA ASP A 159 -7.34 -19.69 4.94
C ASP A 159 -7.24 -19.28 6.42
N GLU A 160 -6.11 -19.58 7.05
CA GLU A 160 -5.82 -19.27 8.46
C GLU A 160 -6.10 -17.80 8.81
N CYS A 161 -6.00 -16.93 7.80
CA CYS A 161 -6.38 -15.52 7.85
C CYS A 161 -7.87 -15.32 8.16
N ASP A 162 -8.77 -16.01 7.46
CA ASP A 162 -10.22 -15.86 7.63
C ASP A 162 -10.69 -16.36 9.00
N LYS A 163 -10.04 -17.41 9.51
CA LYS A 163 -10.26 -17.90 10.87
C LYS A 163 -9.83 -16.86 11.91
N LYS A 164 -8.65 -16.26 11.75
CA LYS A 164 -8.13 -15.21 12.64
C LYS A 164 -9.03 -13.97 12.64
N VAL A 165 -9.54 -13.59 11.47
CA VAL A 165 -10.45 -12.45 11.31
C VAL A 165 -11.76 -12.71 12.04
N ARG A 166 -12.37 -13.89 11.92
CA ARG A 166 -13.59 -14.23 12.68
C ARG A 166 -13.36 -14.22 14.19
N GLU A 167 -12.25 -14.79 14.64
CA GLU A 167 -11.91 -14.90 16.06
C GLU A 167 -11.68 -13.52 16.71
N VAL A 168 -11.07 -12.58 15.96
CA VAL A 168 -10.92 -11.17 16.38
C VAL A 168 -12.26 -10.42 16.40
N LEU A 169 -13.15 -10.71 15.42
CA LEU A 169 -14.48 -10.10 15.37
C LEU A 169 -15.39 -10.59 16.51
N GLU A 170 -15.24 -11.83 16.96
CA GLU A 170 -15.99 -12.41 18.08
C GLU A 170 -15.46 -12.00 19.46
N SER A 171 -14.14 -11.86 19.61
CA SER A 171 -13.50 -11.52 20.91
C SER A 171 -13.47 -10.02 21.21
N GLY A 172 -13.56 -9.15 20.20
CA GLY A 172 -13.61 -7.70 20.38
C GLY A 172 -12.34 -7.07 20.95
N GLU A 173 -11.26 -7.84 21.11
CA GLU A 173 -10.01 -7.41 21.74
C GLU A 173 -8.84 -7.71 20.79
N LEU A 174 -8.14 -6.66 20.35
CA LEU A 174 -6.96 -6.77 19.50
C LEU A 174 -5.71 -6.87 20.39
N ASP A 175 -5.19 -8.07 20.60
CA ASP A 175 -3.92 -8.24 21.30
C ASP A 175 -2.74 -7.87 20.38
N MET A 176 -2.23 -6.65 20.56
CA MET A 176 -1.06 -6.13 19.83
C MET A 176 0.28 -6.70 20.31
N SER A 177 0.32 -7.58 21.32
CA SER A 177 1.58 -8.10 21.87
C SER A 177 2.23 -9.21 21.02
N ALA A 178 1.52 -9.75 20.02
CA ALA A 178 2.04 -10.80 19.12
C ALA A 178 2.81 -10.28 17.89
N LEU A 179 2.90 -8.97 17.68
CA LEU A 179 3.73 -8.37 16.62
C LEU A 179 5.14 -8.08 17.14
N HIS A 180 6.04 -9.07 17.06
CA HIS A 180 7.47 -8.79 17.11
C HIS A 180 7.94 -8.28 15.74
N ILE A 181 8.41 -7.02 15.72
CA ILE A 181 9.28 -6.47 14.67
C ILE A 181 10.72 -6.91 14.96
#